data_AF-S4XVQ6-F1
#
_entry.id   AF-S4XVQ6-F1
#
_cell.length_a   1.000
_cell.length_b   1.000
_cell.length_c   1.000
_cell.angle_alpha   90.00
_cell.angle_beta   90.00
_cell.angle_gamma   90.00
#
_symmetry.space_group_name_H-M   'P 1'
#
loop_
_entity.id
_entity.type
_entity.pdbx_description
1 polymer ?
#
loop_
_entity_poly.entity_id
_entity_poly.type
_entity_poly.pdbx_seq_one_letter_code
_entity_poly.pdbx_strand_id
1 'polypeptide(L)'
;MRLRVLAAGLCASVLATGCGLVLGISSGEYDPDPFGLDGGAAGAGGTAGSGGAAGTGGAGGVGASDAGAEPPPCTALLDDLEDGDSAILRCQGRVGSWYTYNDGTRSGTQTPLPGRPFVPVSPGHDPSNYAAHVAGSGFVTRGAGMGFDLNLAPGGAKLSYDASAYVGLTFWAKAAAPTHIYVNFPDRNTDREGGVCEGSGCGDHFGEGLDLTTEWAQYTVMFSILSTDGWGVPAPPAFDAAHVYSIEFHTAKSTVFDMLVDDIAFVP
;
A
#
# COMPACT_ATOMS: atom_id res chain seq x y z
N MET A 1 -19.19 -61.78 -43.02
CA MET A 1 -20.21 -61.91 -41.95
C MET A 1 -20.44 -60.52 -41.34
N ARG A 2 -21.56 -59.90 -41.72
CA ARG A 2 -22.34 -58.81 -41.08
C ARG A 2 -21.62 -57.62 -40.40
N LEU A 3 -21.58 -56.52 -41.15
CA LEU A 3 -22.04 -55.15 -40.83
C LEU A 3 -22.70 -54.94 -39.44
N ARG A 4 -22.26 -53.92 -38.68
CA ARG A 4 -23.14 -52.94 -38.00
C ARG A 4 -22.44 -51.59 -37.79
N VAL A 5 -22.98 -50.59 -38.47
CA VAL A 5 -22.87 -49.16 -38.20
C VAL A 5 -23.67 -48.84 -36.93
N LEU A 6 -23.18 -47.94 -36.08
CA LEU A 6 -23.99 -47.22 -35.11
C LEU A 6 -23.50 -45.78 -35.02
N ALA A 7 -24.29 -44.89 -35.62
CA ALA A 7 -24.30 -43.46 -35.36
C ALA A 7 -25.30 -43.19 -34.23
N ALA A 8 -24.90 -42.38 -33.26
CA ALA A 8 -25.76 -41.61 -32.37
C ALA A 8 -24.94 -40.35 -32.05
N GLY A 9 -25.37 -39.13 -32.33
CA GLY A 9 -26.72 -38.58 -32.16
C GLY A 9 -26.70 -37.72 -30.90
N LEU A 10 -26.60 -36.40 -31.11
CA LEU A 10 -26.47 -35.33 -30.12
C LEU A 10 -27.29 -35.52 -28.83
N CYS A 11 -26.70 -35.13 -27.70
CA CYS A 11 -27.44 -34.51 -26.61
C CYS A 11 -26.68 -33.27 -26.14
N ALA A 12 -27.22 -32.10 -26.49
CA ALA A 12 -26.82 -30.83 -25.93
C ALA A 12 -27.22 -30.80 -24.45
N SER A 13 -26.27 -30.52 -23.57
CA SER A 13 -26.53 -30.05 -22.21
C SER A 13 -25.89 -28.68 -22.07
N VAL A 14 -26.70 -27.67 -22.39
CA VAL A 14 -26.57 -26.33 -21.80
C VAL A 14 -26.80 -26.49 -20.31
N LEU A 15 -25.91 -25.96 -19.46
CA LEU A 15 -26.27 -25.38 -18.16
C LEU A 15 -25.08 -24.61 -17.54
N ALA A 16 -25.36 -23.35 -17.22
CA ALA A 16 -24.77 -22.48 -16.19
C ALA A 16 -23.25 -22.23 -16.28
N THR A 17 -22.79 -21.12 -16.87
CA THR A 17 -22.82 -19.78 -16.28
C THR A 17 -22.22 -19.75 -14.86
N GLY A 18 -20.89 -19.74 -14.80
CA GLY A 18 -20.12 -19.33 -13.62
C GLY A 18 -19.33 -18.08 -13.95
N CYS A 19 -20.04 -16.98 -14.18
CA CYS A 19 -19.46 -15.65 -14.22
C CYS A 19 -19.12 -15.32 -12.76
N GLY A 20 -17.85 -15.45 -12.39
CA GLY A 20 -17.34 -14.89 -11.14
C GLY A 20 -17.51 -13.39 -11.23
N LEU A 21 -18.48 -12.86 -10.47
CA LEU A 21 -18.61 -11.44 -10.23
C LEU A 21 -17.34 -10.97 -9.51
N VAL A 22 -16.41 -10.41 -10.28
CA VAL A 22 -15.49 -9.39 -9.78
C VAL A 22 -16.37 -8.17 -9.49
N LEU A 23 -16.81 -8.04 -8.24
CA LEU A 23 -17.36 -6.78 -7.76
C LEU A 23 -16.18 -5.85 -7.52
N GLY A 24 -16.04 -4.80 -8.32
CA GLY A 24 -15.26 -3.64 -7.88
C GLY A 24 -14.44 -2.86 -8.89
N ILE A 25 -14.29 -3.27 -10.15
CA ILE A 25 -13.75 -2.37 -11.19
C ILE A 25 -14.87 -1.42 -11.63
N SER A 26 -15.09 -0.38 -10.82
CA SER A 26 -15.89 0.76 -11.24
C SER A 26 -15.10 1.53 -12.30
N SER A 27 -15.60 1.57 -13.54
CA SER A 27 -15.19 2.58 -14.51
C SER A 27 -15.84 3.95 -14.17
N GLY A 28 -15.79 4.32 -12.89
CA GLY A 28 -16.42 5.52 -12.36
C GLY A 28 -15.70 6.76 -12.86
N GLU A 29 -16.48 7.79 -13.18
CA GLU A 29 -16.00 9.09 -13.60
C GLU A 29 -14.81 9.58 -12.75
N TYR A 30 -13.73 9.89 -13.45
CA TYR A 30 -12.58 10.64 -12.96
C TYR A 30 -13.06 11.91 -12.25
N ASP A 31 -12.88 11.95 -10.93
CA ASP A 31 -12.85 13.19 -10.18
C ASP A 31 -11.41 13.71 -10.23
N PRO A 32 -11.10 14.77 -11.02
CA PRO A 32 -9.75 15.31 -11.10
C PRO A 32 -9.22 15.90 -9.80
N ASP A 33 -10.07 16.11 -8.78
CA ASP A 33 -9.66 16.76 -7.53
C ASP A 33 -10.49 16.29 -6.31
N PRO A 34 -10.31 15.04 -5.84
CA PRO A 34 -10.99 14.54 -4.64
C PRO A 34 -10.44 15.16 -3.33
N PHE A 35 -9.39 15.99 -3.41
CA PHE A 35 -8.67 16.54 -2.25
C PHE A 35 -8.67 18.07 -2.16
N GLY A 36 -9.28 18.78 -3.11
CA GLY A 36 -9.56 20.23 -3.03
C GLY A 36 -8.31 21.11 -3.03
N LEU A 37 -7.33 20.83 -3.90
CA LEU A 37 -6.08 21.58 -4.00
C LEU A 37 -6.06 22.59 -5.17
N ASP A 38 -7.12 23.39 -5.32
CA ASP A 38 -7.12 24.49 -6.28
C ASP A 38 -6.81 25.84 -5.59
N GLY A 39 -5.62 26.37 -5.86
CA GLY A 39 -5.16 27.63 -5.27
C GLY A 39 -3.84 28.19 -5.81
N GLY A 40 -3.82 28.66 -7.06
CA GLY A 40 -2.97 29.80 -7.44
C GLY A 40 -2.19 29.69 -8.75
N ALA A 41 -2.74 30.27 -9.81
CA ALA A 41 -2.09 30.41 -11.11
C ALA A 41 -1.08 31.58 -11.22
N ALA A 42 -0.06 31.33 -12.05
CA ALA A 42 0.63 32.25 -12.99
C ALA A 42 1.58 33.35 -12.51
N GLY A 43 2.81 33.32 -13.07
CA GLY A 43 3.72 34.46 -13.17
C GLY A 43 4.89 34.19 -14.12
N ALA A 44 4.84 34.73 -15.33
CA ALA A 44 5.83 34.57 -16.39
C ALA A 44 7.07 35.48 -16.24
N GLY A 45 8.23 35.00 -16.73
CA GLY A 45 9.20 35.75 -17.55
C GLY A 45 10.06 36.85 -16.90
N GLY A 46 11.38 36.67 -16.91
CA GLY A 46 12.35 37.75 -16.70
C GLY A 46 13.81 37.30 -16.95
N THR A 47 14.48 37.96 -17.89
CA THR A 47 15.83 37.65 -18.43
C THR A 47 17.02 38.09 -17.56
N ALA A 48 18.18 37.54 -17.94
CA ALA A 48 19.54 37.70 -17.41
C ALA A 48 20.03 39.13 -17.08
N GLY A 49 20.91 39.19 -16.06
CA GLY A 49 21.86 40.28 -15.81
C GLY A 49 23.06 39.77 -15.00
N SER A 50 24.26 40.00 -15.50
CA SER A 50 25.54 39.53 -14.96
C SER A 50 26.26 40.61 -14.13
N GLY A 51 27.03 40.16 -13.12
CA GLY A 51 28.25 40.81 -12.63
C GLY A 51 28.14 41.71 -11.39
N GLY A 52 28.90 41.38 -10.33
CA GLY A 52 29.20 42.29 -9.22
C GLY A 52 29.86 41.58 -8.03
N ALA A 53 31.01 42.08 -7.59
CA ALA A 53 32.01 41.39 -6.77
C ALA A 53 31.77 41.37 -5.24
N ALA A 54 32.63 40.60 -4.58
CA ALA A 54 32.72 40.28 -3.16
C ALA A 54 32.67 41.48 -2.19
N GLY A 55 31.99 41.26 -1.06
CA GLY A 55 32.03 42.07 0.16
C GLY A 55 31.98 41.16 1.39
N THR A 56 32.96 41.33 2.28
CA THR A 56 33.20 40.57 3.51
C THR A 56 32.28 40.95 4.67
N GLY A 57 31.87 39.96 5.46
CA GLY A 57 31.71 40.06 6.92
C GLY A 57 30.46 40.77 7.46
N GLY A 58 29.47 39.98 7.91
CA GLY A 58 28.39 40.42 8.78
C GLY A 58 27.82 39.24 9.57
N ALA A 59 28.02 39.24 10.87
CA ALA A 59 27.53 38.22 11.79
C ALA A 59 26.03 38.42 12.12
N GLY A 60 25.32 37.32 12.34
CA GLY A 60 24.15 37.24 13.22
C GLY A 60 22.84 37.83 12.68
N GLY A 61 22.17 37.08 11.82
CA GLY A 61 20.73 37.23 11.58
C GLY A 61 20.02 35.96 12.01
N VAL A 62 19.24 36.04 13.08
CA VAL A 62 18.35 34.97 13.55
C VAL A 62 17.44 34.52 12.40
N GLY A 63 17.63 33.28 11.95
CA GLY A 63 16.67 32.63 11.06
C GLY A 63 15.37 32.48 11.82
N ALA A 64 14.40 33.32 11.49
CA ALA A 64 13.04 33.17 11.97
C ALA A 64 12.58 31.75 11.65
N SER A 65 12.15 31.04 12.68
CA SER A 65 11.32 29.85 12.53
C SER A 65 10.16 30.21 11.61
N ASP A 66 10.06 29.54 10.47
CA ASP A 66 8.86 29.51 9.64
C ASP A 66 7.70 28.99 10.50
N ALA A 67 7.04 29.91 11.17
CA ALA A 67 5.75 29.70 11.79
C ALA A 67 4.70 30.15 10.77
N GLY A 68 3.88 29.21 10.30
CA GLY A 68 2.54 29.59 9.84
C GLY A 68 2.06 29.06 8.48
N ALA A 69 2.54 27.93 7.99
CA ALA A 69 1.60 27.06 7.28
C ALA A 69 0.88 26.23 8.35
N GLU A 70 -0.42 26.46 8.54
CA GLU A 70 -1.26 25.48 9.22
C GLU A 70 -1.04 24.15 8.47
N PRO A 71 -0.67 23.05 9.16
CA PRO A 71 -0.57 21.77 8.48
C PRO A 71 -1.89 21.51 7.76
N PRO A 72 -1.86 21.02 6.51
CA PRO A 72 -3.07 20.77 5.74
C PRO A 72 -4.13 20.06 6.60
N PRO A 73 -5.43 20.38 6.42
CA PRO A 73 -6.48 19.72 7.17
C PRO A 73 -6.31 18.21 7.03
N CYS A 74 -6.45 17.49 8.15
CA CYS A 74 -6.14 16.08 8.12
C CYS A 74 -7.10 15.35 7.16
N THR A 75 -6.54 14.65 6.17
CA THR A 75 -7.28 13.92 5.14
C THR A 75 -7.22 12.41 5.37
N ALA A 76 -8.04 11.65 4.64
CA ALA A 76 -7.96 10.19 4.61
C ALA A 76 -6.70 9.67 3.89
N LEU A 77 -6.03 10.52 3.10
CA LEU A 77 -4.78 10.17 2.41
C LEU A 77 -3.73 9.76 3.44
N LEU A 78 -3.16 8.59 3.25
CA LEU A 78 -2.08 8.04 4.06
C LEU A 78 -0.74 8.45 3.46
N ASP A 79 -0.58 8.25 2.16
CA ASP A 79 0.62 8.59 1.44
C ASP A 79 0.38 8.56 -0.08
N ASP A 80 0.89 9.57 -0.78
CA ASP A 80 1.00 9.64 -2.25
C ASP A 80 2.47 9.63 -2.71
N LEU A 81 3.41 9.54 -1.76
CA LEU A 81 4.86 9.48 -1.98
C LEU A 81 5.46 10.71 -2.71
N GLU A 82 4.68 11.79 -2.88
CA GLU A 82 5.08 12.96 -3.68
C GLU A 82 6.10 13.86 -2.97
N ASP A 83 6.28 13.69 -1.65
CA ASP A 83 7.36 14.33 -0.90
C ASP A 83 8.72 13.64 -1.07
N GLY A 84 8.74 12.50 -1.77
CA GLY A 84 9.94 11.77 -2.17
C GLY A 84 10.69 11.11 -1.01
N ASP A 85 10.04 10.92 0.14
CA ASP A 85 10.63 10.24 1.28
C ASP A 85 9.91 8.94 1.64
N SER A 86 10.18 8.39 2.82
CA SER A 86 9.61 7.11 3.26
C SER A 86 8.56 7.28 4.35
N ALA A 87 8.26 8.49 4.79
CA ALA A 87 7.32 8.78 5.85
C ALA A 87 5.92 8.94 5.28
N ILE A 88 4.93 8.35 5.96
CA ILE A 88 3.54 8.62 5.62
C ILE A 88 3.15 10.03 6.06
N LEU A 89 2.07 10.55 5.50
CA LEU A 89 1.53 11.86 5.85
C LEU A 89 1.18 11.94 7.34
N ARG A 90 1.81 12.92 8.01
CA ARG A 90 1.61 13.18 9.43
C ARG A 90 0.24 13.81 9.67
N CYS A 91 -0.61 13.10 10.39
CA CYS A 91 -2.03 13.46 10.48
C CYS A 91 -2.72 12.72 11.62
N GLN A 92 -3.42 13.41 12.54
CA GLN A 92 -4.20 12.77 13.61
C GLN A 92 -3.45 11.66 14.38
N GLY A 93 -2.15 11.85 14.64
CA GLY A 93 -1.31 10.87 15.34
C GLY A 93 -0.63 9.84 14.44
N ARG A 94 -0.86 9.87 13.12
CA ARG A 94 -0.05 9.13 12.14
C ARG A 94 1.37 9.69 12.12
N VAL A 95 2.34 8.82 12.36
CA VAL A 95 3.78 9.09 12.31
C VAL A 95 4.47 7.80 11.87
N GLY A 96 4.29 7.46 10.61
CA GLY A 96 4.69 6.18 10.05
C GLY A 96 5.87 6.26 9.11
N SER A 97 6.38 5.10 8.70
CA SER A 97 7.35 4.99 7.61
C SER A 97 7.18 3.67 6.85
N TRP A 98 7.45 3.73 5.55
CA TRP A 98 7.58 2.58 4.67
C TRP A 98 8.77 1.70 5.05
N TYR A 99 8.59 0.40 4.86
CA TYR A 99 9.58 -0.64 5.06
C TYR A 99 9.37 -1.78 4.06
N THR A 100 10.41 -2.60 3.87
CA THR A 100 10.29 -3.91 3.23
C THR A 100 10.57 -5.02 4.23
N TYR A 101 9.94 -6.16 4.01
CA TYR A 101 10.11 -7.36 4.83
C TYR A 101 10.11 -8.61 3.95
N ASN A 102 10.73 -9.68 4.47
CA ASN A 102 10.64 -11.01 3.90
C ASN A 102 10.86 -12.10 4.95
N ASP A 103 10.64 -13.33 4.51
CA ASP A 103 10.69 -14.51 5.35
C ASP A 103 12.11 -15.05 5.67
N GLY A 104 13.16 -14.34 5.25
CA GLY A 104 14.56 -14.70 5.51
C GLY A 104 15.08 -15.88 4.68
N THR A 105 14.35 -16.34 3.66
CA THR A 105 14.84 -17.39 2.74
C THR A 105 16.17 -16.97 2.11
N ARG A 106 17.24 -17.76 2.34
CA ARG A 106 18.60 -17.43 1.91
C ARG A 106 18.76 -17.22 0.39
N SER A 107 17.99 -17.94 -0.42
CA SER A 107 17.98 -17.79 -1.88
C SER A 107 17.03 -16.71 -2.39
N GLY A 108 16.21 -16.14 -1.52
CA GLY A 108 15.26 -15.11 -1.87
C GLY A 108 15.97 -13.80 -2.23
N THR A 109 15.42 -13.09 -3.21
CA THR A 109 15.86 -11.75 -3.59
C THR A 109 14.72 -10.78 -3.43
N GLN A 110 15.03 -9.57 -2.98
CA GLN A 110 14.06 -8.48 -2.88
C GLN A 110 14.77 -7.14 -3.05
N THR A 111 14.11 -6.21 -3.73
CA THR A 111 14.52 -4.82 -3.86
C THR A 111 13.32 -3.92 -3.56
N PRO A 112 13.43 -2.96 -2.63
CA PRO A 112 14.52 -2.78 -1.66
C PRO A 112 14.68 -3.97 -0.68
N LEU A 113 15.90 -4.25 -0.24
CA LEU A 113 16.15 -5.26 0.80
C LEU A 113 15.62 -4.77 2.17
N PRO A 114 15.07 -5.66 3.02
CA PRO A 114 14.66 -5.28 4.37
C PRO A 114 15.79 -4.61 5.17
N GLY A 115 15.43 -3.56 5.92
CA GLY A 115 16.37 -2.74 6.67
C GLY A 115 17.22 -1.79 5.82
N ARG A 116 16.95 -1.67 4.52
CA ARG A 116 17.48 -0.58 3.69
C ARG A 116 16.48 0.57 3.63
N PRO A 117 16.95 1.80 3.38
CA PRO A 117 16.05 2.93 3.13
C PRO A 117 15.04 2.57 2.04
N PHE A 118 13.77 2.83 2.33
CA PHE A 118 12.74 2.84 1.31
C PHE A 118 12.82 4.17 0.56
N VAL A 119 12.79 4.14 -0.76
CA VAL A 119 12.86 5.33 -1.61
C VAL A 119 11.80 5.16 -2.69
N PRO A 120 10.85 6.10 -2.84
CA PRO A 120 9.87 6.05 -3.91
C PRO A 120 10.53 6.06 -5.30
N VAL A 121 9.88 5.45 -6.28
CA VAL A 121 10.39 5.37 -7.66
C VAL A 121 9.47 6.10 -8.63
N SER A 122 10.01 6.51 -9.78
CA SER A 122 9.26 7.18 -10.85
C SER A 122 9.18 6.28 -12.09
N PRO A 123 8.08 6.31 -12.88
CA PRO A 123 6.86 7.10 -12.67
C PRO A 123 5.87 6.45 -11.69
N GLY A 124 5.08 7.29 -11.03
CA GLY A 124 3.90 6.90 -10.27
C GLY A 124 2.68 6.60 -11.14
N HIS A 125 1.52 6.54 -10.50
CA HIS A 125 0.21 6.52 -11.13
C HIS A 125 -0.15 7.94 -11.58
N ASP A 126 -0.49 8.17 -12.85
CA ASP A 126 -0.83 9.52 -13.35
C ASP A 126 -1.98 10.15 -12.54
N PRO A 127 -1.82 11.34 -11.93
CA PRO A 127 -0.78 12.36 -12.17
C PRO A 127 0.45 12.35 -11.23
N SER A 128 0.56 11.39 -10.31
CA SER A 128 1.66 11.24 -9.35
C SER A 128 3.01 10.96 -10.02
N ASN A 129 4.08 11.55 -9.49
CA ASN A 129 5.44 11.39 -9.99
C ASN A 129 6.13 10.15 -9.42
N TYR A 130 5.71 9.73 -8.22
CA TYR A 130 6.35 8.69 -7.43
C TYR A 130 5.38 7.57 -7.05
N ALA A 131 5.91 6.37 -6.81
CA ALA A 131 5.17 5.25 -6.26
C ALA A 131 6.07 4.38 -5.37
N ALA A 132 5.44 3.62 -4.46
CA ALA A 132 6.10 2.57 -3.71
C ALA A 132 6.38 1.39 -4.64
N HIS A 133 7.61 0.86 -4.65
CA HIS A 133 7.98 -0.28 -5.50
C HIS A 133 8.65 -1.39 -4.71
N VAL A 134 8.25 -2.63 -5.00
CA VAL A 134 8.95 -3.82 -4.52
C VAL A 134 9.00 -4.89 -5.59
N ALA A 135 10.18 -5.47 -5.77
CA ALA A 135 10.40 -6.60 -6.68
C ALA A 135 11.22 -7.69 -6.01
N GLY A 136 10.96 -8.95 -6.34
CA GLY A 136 11.63 -10.09 -5.72
C GLY A 136 11.16 -11.46 -6.18
N SER A 137 11.83 -12.48 -5.68
CA SER A 137 11.52 -13.89 -5.99
C SER A 137 12.21 -14.84 -5.01
N GLY A 138 11.86 -16.13 -5.06
CA GLY A 138 12.65 -17.20 -4.45
C GLY A 138 12.42 -17.43 -2.96
N PHE A 139 11.39 -16.82 -2.37
CA PHE A 139 10.94 -17.06 -1.00
C PHE A 139 10.14 -18.37 -0.90
N VAL A 140 10.38 -19.18 0.13
CA VAL A 140 9.79 -20.54 0.22
C VAL A 140 9.01 -20.81 1.50
N THR A 141 8.97 -19.88 2.45
CA THR A 141 8.31 -20.11 3.75
C THR A 141 7.04 -19.30 3.90
N ARG A 142 7.12 -17.98 4.02
CA ARG A 142 5.98 -17.06 4.16
C ARG A 142 5.82 -16.12 2.97
N GLY A 143 6.93 -15.76 2.30
CA GLY A 143 6.93 -14.79 1.22
C GLY A 143 7.63 -13.48 1.58
N ALA A 144 7.23 -12.39 0.93
CA ALA A 144 7.85 -11.08 1.08
C ALA A 144 6.91 -9.96 0.66
N GLY A 145 7.20 -8.74 1.09
CA GLY A 145 6.38 -7.59 0.76
C GLY A 145 6.99 -6.26 1.17
N MET A 146 6.17 -5.23 1.03
CA MET A 146 6.40 -3.89 1.55
C MET A 146 5.20 -3.46 2.37
N GLY A 147 5.36 -2.45 3.20
CA GLY A 147 4.27 -1.88 3.98
C GLY A 147 4.74 -0.61 4.66
N PHE A 148 3.86 -0.03 5.47
CA PHE A 148 4.21 1.10 6.33
C PHE A 148 3.50 0.98 7.66
N ASP A 149 4.20 1.42 8.71
CA ASP A 149 3.62 1.51 10.04
C ASP A 149 2.74 2.75 10.12
N LEU A 150 1.59 2.67 10.78
CA LEU A 150 0.69 3.83 10.91
C LEU A 150 1.15 4.82 11.98
N ASN A 151 1.89 4.33 12.98
CA ASN A 151 2.39 5.15 14.08
C ASN A 151 3.66 4.55 14.68
N LEU A 152 4.67 5.39 14.89
CA LEU A 152 5.96 5.05 15.47
C LEU A 152 6.26 5.98 16.64
N ALA A 153 6.67 5.37 17.76
CA ALA A 153 7.26 6.10 18.87
C ALA A 153 8.60 6.71 18.46
N PRO A 154 9.07 7.77 19.17
CA PRO A 154 10.46 8.19 19.07
C PRO A 154 11.41 7.00 19.29
N GLY A 155 12.29 6.74 18.33
CA GLY A 155 13.17 5.56 18.33
C GLY A 155 12.67 4.37 17.51
N GLY A 156 11.50 4.47 16.86
CA GLY A 156 11.04 3.52 15.84
C GLY A 156 10.25 2.33 16.38
N ALA A 157 9.82 2.34 17.65
CA ALA A 157 8.93 1.30 18.15
C ALA A 157 7.51 1.49 17.58
N LYS A 158 6.92 0.41 17.07
CA LYS A 158 5.56 0.39 16.54
C LYS A 158 4.53 0.78 17.61
N LEU A 159 3.60 1.65 17.25
CA LEU A 159 2.46 2.03 18.07
C LEU A 159 1.17 1.76 17.31
N SER A 160 0.08 1.54 18.04
CA SER A 160 -1.24 1.43 17.43
C SER A 160 -1.75 2.79 16.95
N TYR A 161 -2.59 2.76 15.92
CA TYR A 161 -3.37 3.86 15.39
C TYR A 161 -4.86 3.51 15.41
N ASP A 162 -5.69 4.48 15.77
CA ASP A 162 -7.15 4.34 15.78
C ASP A 162 -7.71 4.69 14.39
N ALA A 163 -8.05 3.66 13.62
CA ALA A 163 -8.67 3.76 12.31
C ALA A 163 -10.20 3.53 12.36
N SER A 164 -10.83 3.60 13.54
CA SER A 164 -12.27 3.32 13.71
C SER A 164 -13.20 4.28 12.97
N ALA A 165 -12.68 5.43 12.54
CA ALA A 165 -13.39 6.40 11.70
C ALA A 165 -13.47 5.99 10.23
N TYR A 166 -12.85 4.88 9.83
CA TYR A 166 -12.75 4.41 8.45
C TYR A 166 -13.32 3.01 8.30
N VAL A 167 -13.73 2.67 7.08
CA VAL A 167 -14.34 1.38 6.73
C VAL A 167 -13.49 0.54 5.78
N GLY A 168 -12.36 1.06 5.31
CA GLY A 168 -11.49 0.35 4.36
C GLY A 168 -10.27 1.15 3.92
N LEU A 169 -9.60 0.61 2.92
CA LEU A 169 -8.43 1.18 2.26
C LEU A 169 -8.68 1.24 0.75
N THR A 170 -8.32 2.35 0.11
CA THR A 170 -8.20 2.48 -1.34
C THR A 170 -6.76 2.80 -1.72
N PHE A 171 -6.31 2.31 -2.87
CA PHE A 171 -4.98 2.56 -3.39
C PHE A 171 -4.95 2.22 -4.88
N TRP A 172 -3.98 2.79 -5.60
CA TRP A 172 -3.65 2.40 -6.95
C TRP A 172 -2.53 1.39 -6.95
N ALA A 173 -2.60 0.39 -7.83
CA ALA A 173 -1.53 -0.59 -7.97
C ALA A 173 -1.42 -1.16 -9.38
N LYS A 174 -0.23 -1.64 -9.71
CA LYS A 174 0.05 -2.49 -10.87
C LYS A 174 1.21 -3.44 -10.59
N ALA A 175 1.37 -4.45 -11.44
CA ALA A 175 2.50 -5.37 -11.38
C ALA A 175 3.10 -5.63 -12.78
N ALA A 176 4.37 -6.03 -12.86
CA ALA A 176 5.02 -6.34 -14.15
C ALA A 176 4.38 -7.56 -14.86
N ALA A 177 3.72 -8.43 -14.10
CA ALA A 177 2.87 -9.51 -14.57
C ALA A 177 1.68 -9.66 -13.61
N PRO A 178 0.55 -10.26 -14.03
CA PRO A 178 -0.58 -10.51 -13.15
C PRO A 178 -0.12 -11.24 -11.88
N THR A 179 -0.34 -10.62 -10.73
CA THR A 179 0.25 -11.07 -9.45
C THR A 179 -0.81 -11.05 -8.36
N HIS A 180 -0.98 -12.20 -7.69
CA HIS A 180 -1.82 -12.27 -6.51
C HIS A 180 -1.08 -11.74 -5.29
N ILE A 181 -1.68 -10.81 -4.57
CA ILE A 181 -1.15 -10.22 -3.33
C ILE A 181 -2.18 -10.31 -2.21
N TYR A 182 -1.73 -10.16 -0.97
CA TYR A 182 -2.57 -9.96 0.20
C TYR A 182 -2.34 -8.55 0.73
N VAL A 183 -3.43 -7.81 0.96
CA VAL A 183 -3.38 -6.53 1.68
C VAL A 183 -3.73 -6.80 3.13
N ASN A 184 -2.73 -6.73 3.99
CA ASN A 184 -2.85 -7.10 5.40
C ASN A 184 -2.91 -5.86 6.29
N PHE A 185 -3.66 -6.00 7.38
CA PHE A 185 -3.88 -5.00 8.42
C PHE A 185 -3.54 -5.63 9.78
N PRO A 186 -2.25 -5.64 10.17
CA PRO A 186 -1.85 -6.03 11.52
C PRO A 186 -2.60 -5.19 12.57
N ASP A 187 -3.36 -5.86 13.42
CA ASP A 187 -4.08 -5.27 14.54
C ASP A 187 -3.49 -5.74 15.88
N ARG A 188 -4.04 -5.25 16.99
CA ARG A 188 -3.66 -5.68 18.34
C ARG A 188 -3.66 -7.20 18.54
N ASN A 189 -4.52 -7.93 17.83
CA ASN A 189 -4.68 -9.38 18.01
C ASN A 189 -3.66 -10.20 17.23
N THR A 190 -3.12 -9.65 16.14
CA THR A 190 -2.30 -10.39 15.17
C THR A 190 -0.85 -9.88 15.09
N ASP A 191 -0.63 -8.63 15.46
CA ASP A 191 0.67 -7.99 15.58
C ASP A 191 1.34 -8.29 16.93
N ARG A 192 2.66 -8.50 16.92
CA ARG A 192 3.42 -8.86 18.14
C ARG A 192 3.42 -7.71 19.14
N GLU A 193 3.34 -6.47 18.68
CA GLU A 193 3.35 -5.26 19.48
C GLU A 193 2.00 -5.02 20.18
N GLY A 194 0.93 -5.70 19.73
CA GLY A 194 -0.35 -5.78 20.42
C GLY A 194 -0.34 -6.63 21.69
N GLY A 195 0.65 -7.53 21.82
CA GLY A 195 0.84 -8.37 23.01
C GLY A 195 -0.28 -9.40 23.26
N VAL A 196 -1.17 -9.64 22.29
CA VAL A 196 -2.26 -10.63 22.39
C VAL A 196 -1.91 -11.93 21.70
N CYS A 197 -1.31 -11.88 20.51
CA CYS A 197 -0.84 -13.10 19.83
C CYS A 197 0.35 -13.73 20.57
N GLU A 198 0.46 -15.05 20.49
CA GLU A 198 1.50 -15.80 21.20
C GLU A 198 2.52 -16.43 20.24
N GLY A 199 3.82 -16.25 20.54
CA GLY A 199 4.90 -17.02 19.93
C GLY A 199 4.91 -16.97 18.39
N SER A 200 4.74 -18.13 17.76
CA SER A 200 4.67 -18.30 16.31
C SER A 200 3.28 -18.09 15.71
N GLY A 201 2.26 -17.86 16.56
CA GLY A 201 0.89 -17.54 16.17
C GLY A 201 0.67 -16.04 15.89
N CYS A 202 1.69 -15.21 16.06
CA CYS A 202 1.70 -13.84 15.54
C CYS A 202 1.96 -13.82 14.03
N GLY A 203 1.33 -12.88 13.33
CA GLY A 203 1.47 -12.70 11.89
C GLY A 203 0.32 -13.25 11.04
N ASP A 204 -0.72 -13.83 11.67
CA ASP A 204 -1.95 -14.25 10.99
C ASP A 204 -2.86 -13.03 10.86
N HIS A 205 -2.41 -12.04 10.10
CA HIS A 205 -3.05 -10.73 10.02
C HIS A 205 -4.40 -10.80 9.31
N PHE A 206 -5.29 -9.89 9.70
CA PHE A 206 -6.50 -9.65 8.93
C PHE A 206 -6.12 -9.11 7.57
N GLY A 207 -6.62 -9.71 6.49
CA GLY A 207 -6.28 -9.29 5.14
C GLY A 207 -7.32 -9.71 4.12
N GLU A 208 -7.10 -9.26 2.88
CA GLU A 208 -7.82 -9.71 1.70
C GLU A 208 -6.85 -9.98 0.56
N GLY A 209 -7.06 -11.09 -0.15
CA GLY A 209 -6.31 -11.45 -1.35
C GLY A 209 -6.89 -10.77 -2.60
N LEU A 210 -6.05 -10.22 -3.46
CA LEU A 210 -6.47 -9.60 -4.71
C LEU A 210 -5.46 -9.81 -5.83
N ASP A 211 -5.94 -9.73 -7.08
CA ASP A 211 -5.13 -9.91 -8.27
C ASP A 211 -4.77 -8.56 -8.89
N LEU A 212 -3.49 -8.22 -8.84
CA LEU A 212 -2.94 -7.05 -9.52
C LEU A 212 -2.89 -7.27 -11.03
N THR A 213 -3.29 -6.26 -11.79
CA THR A 213 -3.14 -6.26 -13.25
C THR A 213 -1.81 -5.62 -13.68
N THR A 214 -1.53 -5.66 -14.98
CA THR A 214 -0.32 -5.01 -15.54
C THR A 214 -0.48 -3.51 -15.79
N GLU A 215 -1.72 -3.02 -15.74
CA GLU A 215 -2.04 -1.61 -15.83
C GLU A 215 -2.38 -1.07 -14.44
N TRP A 216 -2.21 0.24 -14.25
CA TRP A 216 -2.70 0.89 -13.04
C TRP A 216 -4.20 0.71 -12.93
N ALA A 217 -4.63 0.17 -11.79
CA ALA A 217 -6.03 0.08 -11.42
C ALA A 217 -6.18 0.48 -9.95
N GLN A 218 -7.33 1.07 -9.63
CA GLN A 218 -7.69 1.35 -8.25
C GLN A 218 -8.29 0.10 -7.61
N TYR A 219 -7.84 -0.20 -6.39
CA TYR A 219 -8.32 -1.31 -5.59
C TYR A 219 -8.90 -0.76 -4.28
N THR A 220 -9.94 -1.42 -3.78
CA THR A 220 -10.54 -1.08 -2.48
C THR A 220 -10.72 -2.34 -1.65
N VAL A 221 -10.20 -2.31 -0.42
CA VAL A 221 -10.31 -3.39 0.56
C VAL A 221 -11.12 -2.88 1.76
N MET A 222 -12.29 -3.47 1.98
CA MET A 222 -13.17 -3.08 3.09
C MET A 222 -12.83 -3.84 4.37
N PHE A 223 -12.84 -3.18 5.52
CA PHE A 223 -12.59 -3.80 6.82
C PHE A 223 -13.60 -4.91 7.14
N SER A 224 -14.83 -4.80 6.63
CA SER A 224 -15.90 -5.77 6.86
C SER A 224 -15.67 -7.13 6.22
N ILE A 225 -14.77 -7.24 5.23
CA ILE A 225 -14.47 -8.50 4.54
C ILE A 225 -13.19 -9.16 5.04
N LEU A 226 -12.42 -8.47 5.88
CA LEU A 226 -11.13 -8.97 6.33
C LEU A 226 -11.30 -10.25 7.16
N SER A 227 -10.41 -11.20 6.91
CA SER A 227 -10.29 -12.43 7.68
C SER A 227 -8.83 -12.80 7.87
N THR A 228 -8.55 -13.67 8.83
CA THR A 228 -7.23 -14.29 8.98
C THR A 228 -7.22 -15.65 8.28
N ASP A 229 -6.04 -16.23 8.05
CA ASP A 229 -5.89 -17.58 7.48
C ASP A 229 -6.22 -18.68 8.51
N GLY A 230 -6.40 -18.31 9.78
CA GLY A 230 -6.88 -19.16 10.87
C GLY A 230 -5.79 -19.99 11.56
N TRP A 231 -4.51 -19.69 11.33
CA TRP A 231 -3.39 -20.34 12.03
C TRP A 231 -2.88 -19.54 13.24
N GLY A 232 -3.36 -18.32 13.43
CA GLY A 232 -3.02 -17.44 14.54
C GLY A 232 -3.49 -17.96 15.91
N VAL A 233 -2.79 -17.53 16.96
CA VAL A 233 -3.11 -17.89 18.35
C VAL A 233 -3.13 -16.63 19.21
N PRO A 234 -4.29 -16.18 19.73
CA PRO A 234 -5.64 -16.70 19.44
C PRO A 234 -6.05 -16.43 17.98
N ALA A 235 -7.13 -17.07 17.51
CA ALA A 235 -7.77 -16.75 16.24
C ALA A 235 -8.89 -15.72 16.49
N PRO A 236 -8.64 -14.41 16.31
CA PRO A 236 -9.65 -13.37 16.58
C PRO A 236 -10.82 -13.46 15.60
N PRO A 237 -12.06 -13.19 16.04
CA PRO A 237 -13.24 -13.32 15.19
C PRO A 237 -13.47 -12.13 14.26
N ALA A 238 -12.83 -10.99 14.51
CA ALA A 238 -13.02 -9.76 13.75
C ALA A 238 -11.81 -8.83 13.90
N PHE A 239 -11.61 -7.98 12.88
CA PHE A 239 -10.57 -6.96 12.83
C PHE A 239 -10.81 -5.85 13.87
N ASP A 240 -9.77 -5.49 14.63
CA ASP A 240 -9.80 -4.38 15.59
C ASP A 240 -9.29 -3.07 14.95
N ALA A 241 -10.19 -2.35 14.29
CA ALA A 241 -9.87 -1.07 13.64
C ALA A 241 -9.44 0.04 14.62
N ALA A 242 -9.66 -0.11 15.93
CA ALA A 242 -9.20 0.87 16.91
C ALA A 242 -7.72 0.71 17.27
N HIS A 243 -7.09 -0.40 16.88
CA HIS A 243 -5.70 -0.71 17.22
C HIS A 243 -4.93 -1.31 16.03
N VAL A 244 -4.83 -0.54 14.95
CA VAL A 244 -4.12 -0.95 13.72
C VAL A 244 -2.67 -0.51 13.80
N TYR A 245 -1.74 -1.37 13.36
CA TYR A 245 -0.31 -1.12 13.45
C TYR A 245 0.32 -0.76 12.09
N SER A 246 -0.10 -1.43 11.02
CA SER A 246 0.45 -1.22 9.66
C SER A 246 -0.58 -1.47 8.58
N ILE A 247 -0.19 -1.14 7.35
CA ILE A 247 -0.76 -1.68 6.12
C ILE A 247 0.37 -2.38 5.36
N GLU A 248 0.15 -3.61 4.92
CA GLU A 248 1.16 -4.40 4.24
C GLU A 248 0.65 -4.96 2.90
N PHE A 249 1.48 -4.84 1.87
CA PHE A 249 1.28 -5.46 0.55
C PHE A 249 2.19 -6.68 0.45
N HIS A 250 1.59 -7.86 0.68
CA HIS A 250 2.30 -9.12 0.85
C HIS A 250 2.16 -10.02 -0.37
N THR A 251 3.24 -10.71 -0.72
CA THR A 251 3.23 -11.79 -1.72
C THR A 251 3.55 -13.11 -1.04
N ALA A 252 2.79 -14.15 -1.37
CA ALA A 252 3.02 -15.48 -0.81
C ALA A 252 4.37 -16.07 -1.26
N LYS A 253 4.81 -17.13 -0.56
CA LYS A 253 5.94 -17.95 -1.01
C LYS A 253 5.77 -18.40 -2.47
N SER A 254 6.89 -18.61 -3.14
CA SER A 254 6.96 -19.05 -4.55
C SER A 254 6.38 -18.06 -5.56
N THR A 255 6.05 -16.84 -5.15
CA THR A 255 5.70 -15.75 -6.06
C THR A 255 6.96 -15.05 -6.59
N VAL A 256 6.97 -14.80 -7.90
CA VAL A 256 7.84 -13.79 -8.52
C VAL A 256 7.02 -12.52 -8.60
N PHE A 257 7.52 -11.43 -8.03
CA PHE A 257 6.77 -10.19 -7.94
C PHE A 257 7.63 -9.01 -8.36
N ASP A 258 6.97 -8.02 -8.94
CA ASP A 258 7.48 -6.69 -9.27
C ASP A 258 6.23 -5.83 -9.35
N MET A 259 5.96 -5.06 -8.29
CA MET A 259 4.71 -4.34 -8.11
C MET A 259 4.93 -2.93 -7.61
N LEU A 260 4.05 -2.03 -8.07
CA LEU A 260 3.99 -0.65 -7.64
C LEU A 260 2.65 -0.38 -6.96
N VAL A 261 2.67 0.44 -5.91
CA VAL A 261 1.49 0.90 -5.18
C VAL A 261 1.60 2.42 -4.99
N ASP A 262 0.48 3.12 -5.10
CA ASP A 262 0.42 4.57 -5.08
C ASP A 262 -0.92 5.08 -4.53
N ASP A 263 -1.01 6.37 -4.21
CA ASP A 263 -2.23 7.10 -3.80
C ASP A 263 -3.05 6.35 -2.72
N ILE A 264 -2.39 6.02 -1.60
CA ILE A 264 -2.96 5.18 -0.55
C ILE A 264 -3.80 6.04 0.38
N ALA A 265 -5.08 5.72 0.55
CA ALA A 265 -5.99 6.45 1.42
C ALA A 265 -6.96 5.53 2.16
N PHE A 266 -7.38 5.94 3.35
CA PHE A 266 -8.52 5.31 4.00
C PHE A 266 -9.83 5.63 3.27
N VAL A 267 -10.81 4.74 3.42
CA VAL A 267 -12.20 4.97 3.00
C VAL A 267 -13.01 5.45 4.22
N PRO A 268 -13.59 6.66 4.23
CA PRO A 268 -14.43 7.16 5.32
C PRO A 268 -15.73 6.39 5.54
#